data_AF-A0A1W6ZW40-F1
#
_entry.id   AF-A0A1W6ZW40-F1
#
_cell.length_a   1.000
_cell.length_b   1.000
_cell.length_c   1.000
_cell.angle_alpha   90.00
_cell.angle_beta   90.00
_cell.angle_gamma   90.00
#
_symmetry.space_group_name_H-M   'P 1'
#
loop_
_entity.id
_entity.type
_entity.pdbx_description
1 polymer ?
#
loop_
_entity_poly.entity_id
_entity_poly.type
_entity_poly.pdbx_seq_one_letter_code
_entity_poly.pdbx_strand_id
1 'polypeptide(L)'
;MKVVQELVAYFDRRGQLSKRQVRQLLDKGYLASDAPANMLELAGTVGATYYFRVRGESEGPLWGTDIYTGDSTLSAAAVHAGLLKVGQTAVLKVTTVAPLPEYQGCVRNGVTSHDFGRYGSAYRLSAI
;
A
#
# COMPACT_ATOMS: atom_id res chain seq x y z
N MET A 1 4.47 0.29 -19.94
CA MET A 1 3.98 -0.56 -18.82
C MET A 1 3.01 0.16 -17.88
N LYS A 2 3.11 1.49 -17.65
CA LYS A 2 2.14 2.24 -16.81
C LYS A 2 0.67 2.17 -17.27
N VAL A 3 0.40 2.24 -18.57
CA VAL A 3 -0.99 2.25 -19.13
C VAL A 3 -1.78 0.98 -18.78
N VAL A 4 -1.12 -0.19 -18.77
CA VAL A 4 -1.80 -1.46 -18.45
C VAL A 4 -2.17 -1.53 -16.97
N GLN A 5 -1.29 -1.04 -16.08
CA GLN A 5 -1.58 -0.99 -14.65
C GLN A 5 -2.73 -0.03 -14.34
N GLU A 6 -2.76 1.13 -15.01
CA GLU A 6 -3.84 2.12 -14.85
C GLU A 6 -5.19 1.59 -15.35
N LEU A 7 -5.22 0.90 -16.50
CA LEU A 7 -6.45 0.30 -17.03
C LEU A 7 -7.01 -0.78 -16.11
N VAL A 8 -6.15 -1.67 -15.60
CA VAL A 8 -6.61 -2.72 -14.70
C VAL A 8 -7.04 -2.15 -13.35
N ALA A 9 -6.31 -1.18 -12.80
CA ALA A 9 -6.75 -0.45 -11.60
C ALA A 9 -8.07 0.30 -11.82
N TYR A 10 -8.31 0.83 -13.03
CA TYR A 10 -9.58 1.43 -13.41
C TYR A 10 -10.74 0.42 -13.37
N PHE A 11 -10.57 -0.75 -13.98
CA PHE A 11 -11.62 -1.78 -13.99
C PHE A 11 -11.85 -2.41 -12.60
N ASP A 12 -10.79 -2.60 -11.80
CA ASP A 12 -10.93 -3.07 -10.40
C ASP A 12 -11.72 -2.08 -9.54
N ARG A 13 -11.41 -0.78 -9.62
CA ARG A 13 -12.14 0.27 -8.89
C ARG A 13 -13.63 0.31 -9.24
N ARG A 14 -14.00 -0.05 -10.46
CA ARG A 14 -15.39 -0.13 -10.91
C ARG A 14 -16.06 -1.46 -10.59
N GLY A 15 -15.38 -2.38 -9.90
CA GLY A 15 -15.88 -3.73 -9.62
C GLY A 15 -16.05 -4.60 -10.86
N GLN A 16 -15.41 -4.23 -11.98
CA GLN A 16 -15.54 -4.92 -13.27
C GLN A 16 -14.55 -6.08 -13.41
N LEU A 17 -13.66 -6.28 -12.42
CA LEU A 17 -12.78 -7.43 -12.33
C LEU A 17 -13.10 -8.23 -11.05
N SER A 18 -13.30 -9.53 -11.22
CA SER A 18 -13.34 -10.45 -10.08
C SER A 18 -11.94 -10.58 -9.45
N LYS A 19 -11.88 -10.94 -8.16
CA LYS A 19 -10.60 -11.24 -7.47
C LYS A 19 -9.74 -12.26 -8.22
N ARG A 20 -10.37 -13.25 -8.86
CA ARG A 20 -9.68 -14.26 -9.68
C ARG A 20 -9.04 -13.65 -10.92
N GLN A 21 -9.72 -12.72 -11.60
CA GLN A 21 -9.16 -12.01 -12.75
C GLN A 21 -8.01 -11.08 -12.35
N VAL A 22 -8.14 -10.36 -11.22
CA VAL A 22 -7.06 -9.54 -10.69
C VAL A 22 -5.82 -10.38 -10.39
N ARG A 23 -5.99 -11.52 -9.70
CA ARG A 23 -4.88 -12.47 -9.44
C ARG A 23 -4.26 -13.01 -10.73
N GLN A 24 -5.08 -13.39 -11.71
CA GLN A 24 -4.56 -13.89 -12.99
C GLN A 24 -3.74 -12.83 -13.75
N LEU A 25 -4.11 -11.55 -13.66
CA LEU A 25 -3.33 -10.45 -14.26
C LEU A 25 -2.03 -10.18 -13.50
N LEU A 26 -2.01 -10.40 -12.19
CA LEU A 26 -0.82 -10.32 -11.35
C LEU A 26 0.15 -11.46 -11.62
N ASP A 27 -0.34 -12.69 -11.71
CA ASP A 27 0.47 -13.88 -11.99
C ASP A 27 1.15 -13.80 -13.35
N LYS A 28 0.48 -13.17 -14.32
CA LYS A 28 1.04 -12.90 -15.66
C LYS A 28 2.02 -11.71 -15.68
N GLY A 29 2.28 -11.07 -14.54
CA GLY A 29 3.23 -9.96 -14.42
C GLY A 29 2.75 -8.64 -15.02
N TYR A 30 1.47 -8.54 -15.41
CA TYR A 30 0.95 -7.36 -16.09
C TYR A 30 0.53 -6.22 -15.14
N LEU A 31 0.38 -6.53 -13.85
CA LEU A 31 -0.25 -5.62 -12.91
C LEU A 31 0.65 -5.16 -11.74
N ALA A 32 1.47 -6.03 -11.15
CA ALA A 32 2.30 -5.66 -10.01
C ALA A 32 3.74 -5.34 -10.43
N SER A 33 4.15 -4.10 -10.19
CA SER A 33 5.56 -3.74 -10.11
C SER A 33 6.08 -4.05 -8.71
N ASP A 34 7.40 -4.03 -8.54
CA ASP A 34 7.98 -4.06 -7.19
C ASP A 34 7.59 -2.78 -6.44
N ALA A 35 7.46 -2.91 -5.13
CA ALA A 35 7.04 -1.81 -4.28
C ALA A 35 8.09 -0.69 -4.28
N PRO A 36 7.68 0.58 -4.38
CA PRO A 36 8.56 1.69 -4.03
C PRO A 36 8.85 1.67 -2.53
N ALA A 37 9.86 2.43 -2.09
CA ALA A 37 10.18 2.57 -0.66
C ALA A 37 8.99 3.14 0.13
N ASN A 38 8.31 4.15 -0.44
CA ASN A 38 7.12 4.79 0.12
C ASN A 38 6.19 5.28 -1.01
N MET A 39 5.10 5.96 -0.64
CA MET A 39 4.07 6.41 -1.57
C MET A 39 4.14 7.91 -1.90
N LEU A 40 5.25 8.61 -1.59
CA LEU A 40 5.33 10.06 -1.70
C LEU A 40 5.05 10.57 -3.13
N GLU A 41 5.61 9.90 -4.14
CA GLU A 41 5.43 10.26 -5.55
C GLU A 41 4.11 9.75 -6.16
N LEU A 42 3.40 8.86 -5.46
CA LEU A 42 2.22 8.15 -5.99
C LEU A 42 0.92 8.52 -5.27
N ALA A 43 1.01 9.09 -4.07
CA ALA A 43 -0.15 9.45 -3.25
C ALA A 43 -0.75 10.84 -3.55
N GLY A 44 -0.45 11.41 -4.73
CA GLY A 44 -0.95 12.73 -5.13
C GLY A 44 -2.43 12.77 -5.55
N THR A 45 -3.04 11.63 -5.88
CA THR A 45 -4.45 11.55 -6.29
C THR A 45 -5.20 10.62 -5.34
N VAL A 46 -6.12 11.15 -4.52
CA VAL A 46 -6.94 10.34 -3.60
C VAL A 46 -7.82 9.34 -4.37
N GLY A 47 -7.90 8.11 -3.88
CA GLY A 47 -8.66 7.02 -4.51
C GLY A 47 -7.92 6.33 -5.67
N ALA A 48 -6.68 6.72 -5.96
CA ALA A 48 -5.79 5.93 -6.80
C ALA A 48 -5.47 4.59 -6.13
N THR A 49 -5.35 3.55 -6.94
CA THR A 49 -5.06 2.19 -6.47
C THR A 49 -3.90 1.63 -7.25
N TYR A 50 -2.95 1.04 -6.53
CA TYR A 50 -1.77 0.39 -7.06
C TYR A 50 -1.67 -1.03 -6.52
N TYR A 51 -1.04 -1.90 -7.29
CA TYR A 51 -0.70 -3.24 -6.85
C TYR A 51 0.81 -3.37 -6.86
N PHE A 52 1.38 -3.72 -5.71
CA PHE A 52 2.82 -3.87 -5.58
C PHE A 52 3.15 -5.25 -5.05
N ARG A 53 4.22 -5.84 -5.59
CA ARG A 53 4.91 -6.94 -4.94
C ARG A 53 5.72 -6.36 -3.79
N VAL A 54 5.29 -6.67 -2.57
CA VAL A 54 5.89 -6.16 -1.33
C VAL A 54 6.54 -7.33 -0.61
N ARG A 55 7.79 -7.14 -0.18
CA ARG A 55 8.45 -8.03 0.79
C ARG A 55 8.40 -7.36 2.15
N GLY A 56 7.82 -8.02 3.14
CA GLY A 56 7.67 -7.48 4.49
C GLY A 56 9.03 -7.26 5.17
N GLU A 57 9.21 -6.10 5.78
CA GLU A 57 10.40 -5.71 6.55
C GLU A 57 9.96 -5.03 7.85
N SER A 58 10.80 -5.03 8.88
CA SER A 58 10.49 -4.38 10.17
C SER A 58 11.04 -2.97 10.30
N GLU A 59 11.88 -2.53 9.35
CA GLU A 59 12.67 -1.32 9.46
C GLU A 59 12.15 -0.18 8.59
N GLY A 60 12.52 1.04 8.99
CA GLY A 60 12.23 2.26 8.25
C GLY A 60 11.17 3.14 8.92
N PRO A 61 11.08 4.41 8.50
CA PRO A 61 10.14 5.35 9.09
C PRO A 61 8.68 4.93 8.85
N LEU A 62 7.85 5.04 9.88
CA LEU A 62 6.45 4.61 9.82
C LEU A 62 5.60 5.50 10.73
N TRP A 63 4.56 6.10 10.18
CA TRP A 63 3.68 7.02 10.90
C TRP A 63 2.22 6.66 10.70
N GLY A 64 1.48 6.57 11.81
CA GLY A 64 0.06 6.20 11.81
C GLY A 64 -0.23 4.71 11.85
N THR A 65 -1.53 4.41 11.95
CA THR A 65 -2.08 3.06 12.10
C THR A 65 -3.22 2.87 11.12
N ASP A 66 -3.15 1.80 10.30
CA ASP A 66 -4.09 1.44 9.23
C ASP A 66 -4.16 2.44 8.05
N ILE A 67 -4.00 3.74 8.34
CA ILE A 67 -3.72 4.81 7.40
C ILE A 67 -2.35 5.38 7.75
N TYR A 68 -1.45 5.38 6.78
CA TYR A 68 -0.06 5.80 6.93
C TYR A 68 0.20 7.06 6.11
N THR A 69 1.11 7.91 6.59
CA THR A 69 1.58 9.07 5.81
C THR A 69 2.26 8.62 4.53
N GLY A 70 2.23 9.45 3.48
CA GLY A 70 2.81 9.10 2.18
C GLY A 70 4.30 8.73 2.19
N ASP A 71 5.08 9.26 3.14
CA ASP A 71 6.50 8.96 3.32
C ASP A 71 6.79 7.71 4.16
N SER A 72 5.77 7.09 4.76
CA SER A 72 5.94 5.84 5.53
C SER A 72 6.44 4.70 4.65
N THR A 73 7.38 3.91 5.16
CA THR A 73 7.94 2.74 4.48
C THR A 73 6.86 1.69 4.21
N LEU A 74 6.67 1.34 2.95
CA LEU A 74 5.59 0.47 2.49
C LEU A 74 5.74 -0.96 3.04
N SER A 75 6.96 -1.49 3.03
CA SER A 75 7.30 -2.83 3.56
C SER A 75 7.04 -2.94 5.07
N ALA A 76 7.40 -1.91 5.84
CA ALA A 76 7.15 -1.83 7.28
C ALA A 76 5.66 -1.68 7.59
N ALA A 77 4.95 -0.82 6.85
CA ALA A 77 3.50 -0.66 6.97
C ALA A 77 2.76 -1.97 6.68
N ALA A 78 3.23 -2.79 5.73
CA ALA A 78 2.63 -4.09 5.43
C ALA A 78 2.76 -5.08 6.59
N VAL A 79 3.91 -5.10 7.27
CA VAL A 79 4.11 -5.94 8.47
C VAL A 79 3.32 -5.39 9.65
N HIS A 80 3.40 -4.08 9.90
CA HIS A 80 2.65 -3.40 10.96
C HIS A 80 1.14 -3.64 10.84
N ALA A 81 0.57 -3.57 9.63
CA ALA A 81 -0.83 -3.87 9.35
C ALA A 81 -1.20 -5.37 9.45
N GLY A 82 -0.22 -6.26 9.65
CA GLY A 82 -0.44 -7.71 9.74
C GLY A 82 -0.73 -8.38 8.39
N LEU A 83 -0.45 -7.69 7.28
CA LEU A 83 -0.65 -8.23 5.92
C LEU A 83 0.49 -9.15 5.50
N LEU A 84 1.68 -8.95 6.07
CA LEU A 84 2.88 -9.74 5.82
C LEU A 84 3.63 -10.03 7.13
N LYS A 85 4.36 -11.14 7.17
CA LYS A 85 5.46 -11.34 8.11
C LYS A 85 6.77 -10.79 7.52
N VAL A 86 7.76 -10.53 8.38
CA VAL A 86 9.13 -10.18 7.91
C VAL A 86 9.66 -11.27 6.99
N GLY A 87 10.18 -10.87 5.82
CA GLY A 87 10.69 -11.74 4.78
C GLY A 87 9.63 -12.37 3.87
N GLN A 88 8.33 -12.28 4.23
CA GLN A 88 7.24 -12.77 3.38
C GLN A 88 7.01 -11.81 2.21
N THR A 89 6.83 -12.36 1.02
CA THR A 89 6.48 -11.59 -0.18
C THR A 89 5.05 -11.89 -0.61
N ALA A 90 4.26 -10.85 -0.86
CA ALA A 90 2.96 -10.99 -1.53
C ALA A 90 2.65 -9.74 -2.36
N VAL A 91 1.65 -9.85 -3.23
CA VAL A 91 1.08 -8.64 -3.84
C VAL A 91 0.05 -8.04 -2.89
N LEU A 92 0.22 -6.75 -2.59
CA LEU A 92 -0.73 -5.97 -1.82
C LEU A 92 -1.39 -4.89 -2.68
N LYS A 93 -2.65 -4.59 -2.36
CA LYS A 93 -3.38 -3.45 -2.91
C LYS A 93 -3.10 -2.23 -2.03
N VAL A 94 -2.56 -1.19 -2.64
CA VAL A 94 -2.24 0.09 -1.98
C VAL A 94 -3.20 1.14 -2.51
N THR A 95 -3.95 1.76 -1.61
CA THR A 95 -4.93 2.78 -1.96
C THR A 95 -4.51 4.11 -1.36
N THR A 96 -4.44 5.14 -2.19
CA THR A 96 -4.25 6.51 -1.74
C THR A 96 -5.54 7.01 -1.12
N VAL A 97 -5.46 7.61 0.06
CA VAL A 97 -6.64 8.05 0.82
C VAL A 97 -6.52 9.51 1.18
N ALA A 98 -7.63 10.11 1.62
CA ALA A 98 -7.60 11.47 2.15
C ALA A 98 -6.65 11.51 3.36
N PRO A 99 -5.72 12.49 3.42
CA PRO A 99 -4.84 12.63 4.58
C PRO A 99 -5.62 12.94 5.85
N LEU A 100 -5.14 12.43 6.97
CA LEU A 100 -5.70 12.69 8.29
C LEU A 100 -5.15 14.01 8.88
N PRO A 101 -5.92 14.67 9.76
CA PRO A 101 -5.40 15.81 10.54
C PRO A 101 -4.29 15.38 11.51
N GLU A 102 -4.34 14.14 12.00
CA GLU A 102 -3.37 13.52 12.89
C GLU A 102 -3.32 12.01 12.62
N TYR A 103 -2.16 11.41 12.89
CA TYR A 103 -1.89 9.99 12.72
C TYR A 103 -1.48 9.45 14.07
N GLN A 104 -2.20 8.44 14.56
CA GLN A 104 -1.84 7.76 15.79
C GLN A 104 -0.95 6.54 15.49
N GLY A 105 0.24 6.52 16.08
CA GLY A 105 1.16 5.39 16.05
C GLY A 105 0.85 4.37 17.14
N CYS A 106 1.32 3.14 16.94
CA CYS A 106 1.29 2.08 17.92
C CYS A 106 2.33 1.01 17.59
N VAL A 107 2.45 0.01 18.47
CA VAL A 107 3.20 -1.20 18.18
C VAL A 107 2.22 -2.29 17.74
N ARG A 108 2.34 -2.78 16.51
CA ARG A 108 1.58 -3.92 15.99
C ARG A 108 2.50 -4.87 15.24
N ASN A 109 2.28 -6.17 15.40
CA ASN A 109 3.03 -7.22 14.71
C ASN A 109 4.56 -7.11 14.85
N GLY A 110 5.04 -6.59 15.98
CA GLY A 110 6.47 -6.40 16.26
C GLY A 110 7.11 -5.21 15.54
N VAL A 111 6.33 -4.36 14.87
CA VAL A 111 6.78 -3.12 14.23
C VAL A 111 6.18 -1.93 14.99
N THR A 112 6.98 -0.88 15.16
CA THR A 112 6.56 0.37 15.80
C THR A 112 6.22 1.39 14.72
N SER A 113 5.04 2.01 14.83
CA SER A 113 4.69 3.25 14.14
C SER A 113 4.62 4.40 15.14
N HIS A 114 4.83 5.61 14.64
CA HIS A 114 4.86 6.81 15.46
C HIS A 114 3.68 7.74 15.17
N ASP A 115 3.34 8.55 16.18
CA ASP A 115 2.39 9.64 15.98
C ASP A 115 2.94 10.65 14.98
N PHE A 116 2.05 11.29 14.22
CA PHE A 116 2.40 12.41 13.36
C PHE A 116 1.25 13.39 13.22
N GLY A 117 1.57 14.65 12.97
CA GLY A 117 0.57 15.68 12.70
C GLY A 117 0.01 15.58 11.28
N ARG A 118 -0.57 16.68 10.80
CA ARG A 118 -1.08 16.78 9.43
C ARG A 118 0.04 16.52 8.41
N TYR A 119 -0.21 15.63 7.46
CA TYR A 119 0.69 15.34 6.34
C TYR A 119 -0.02 15.50 4.99
N GLY A 120 0.73 15.77 3.92
CA GLY A 120 0.17 16.13 2.61
C GLY A 120 -0.43 14.98 1.81
N SER A 121 -0.11 13.74 2.14
CA SER A 121 -0.57 12.54 1.43
C SER A 121 -0.70 11.34 2.36
N ALA A 122 -1.55 10.38 2.01
CA ALA A 122 -1.76 9.20 2.84
C ALA A 122 -2.11 7.97 2.00
N TYR A 123 -1.82 6.80 2.55
CA TYR A 123 -2.19 5.54 1.95
C TYR A 123 -2.64 4.51 2.98
N ARG A 124 -3.35 3.50 2.50
CA ARG A 124 -3.65 2.28 3.24
C ARG A 124 -3.33 1.04 2.42
N LEU A 125 -3.11 -0.07 3.11
CA LEU A 125 -2.79 -1.36 2.51
C LEU A 125 -3.91 -2.37 2.74
N SER A 126 -4.05 -3.31 1.81
CA SER A 126 -4.98 -4.44 1.95
C SER A 126 -4.50 -5.64 1.14
N ALA A 127 -4.91 -6.84 1.55
CA ALA A 127 -4.81 -8.03 0.72
C ALA A 127 -5.80 -7.98 -0.46
N ILE A 128 -5.57 -8.80 -1.49
CA ILE A 128 -6.41 -8.93 -2.69
C ILE A 128 -7.56 -9.92 -2.44
#